data_AF-A0A5C8MT54-F1
#
_entry.id   AF-A0A5C8MT54-F1
#
_cell.length_a   1.000
_cell.length_b   1.000
_cell.length_c   1.000
_cell.angle_alpha   90.00
_cell.angle_beta   90.00
_cell.angle_gamma   90.00
#
_symmetry.space_group_name_H-M   'P 1'
#
loop_
_entity.id
_entity.type
_entity.pdbx_description
1 polymer ?
#
loop_
_entity_poly.entity_id
_entity_poly.type
_entity_poly.pdbx_seq_one_letter_code
_entity_poly.pdbx_strand_id
1 'polypeptide(L)'
;MILKEVAHYLEQFIPERDEQIKEIERYAKQHHIPIMEVVGIEMMLQLLKIAKPKRILEIGAAIGYSAIRMAKALPDANIVTIERDQGRYERALFYINKTGTSEQIRVIFGDALNVYNDVAKYAPFDVIFIDAAKGQYQRFFQMYEPLLQENGLIITDNVLFKG
;
A
#
# COMPACT_ATOMS: atom_id res chain seq x y z
N MET A 1 -4.38 17.66 8.27
CA MET A 1 -5.42 16.74 8.81
C MET A 1 -6.79 17.24 8.36
N ILE A 2 -7.61 16.39 7.75
CA ILE A 2 -8.99 16.75 7.42
C ILE A 2 -9.77 16.86 8.74
N LEU A 3 -10.66 17.85 8.86
CA LEU A 3 -11.52 18.00 10.03
C LEU A 3 -12.31 16.71 10.25
N LYS A 4 -12.41 16.24 11.50
CA LYS A 4 -13.10 14.97 11.82
C LYS A 4 -14.53 14.91 11.27
N GLU A 5 -15.22 16.04 11.27
CA GLU A 5 -16.57 16.18 10.72
C GLU A 5 -16.60 15.93 9.22
N VAL A 6 -15.61 16.46 8.49
CA VAL A 6 -15.47 16.26 7.04
C VAL A 6 -15.09 14.81 6.74
N ALA A 7 -14.17 14.21 7.51
CA ALA A 7 -13.81 12.80 7.35
C ALA A 7 -15.01 11.88 7.58
N HIS A 8 -15.78 12.11 8.65
CA HIS A 8 -16.99 11.36 8.93
C HIS A 8 -18.06 11.52 7.84
N TYR A 9 -18.25 12.75 7.33
CA TYR A 9 -19.13 13.01 6.21
C TYR A 9 -18.71 12.21 4.96
N LEU A 10 -17.42 12.21 4.62
CA LEU A 10 -16.92 11.46 3.46
C LEU A 10 -17.11 9.96 3.62
N GLU A 11 -16.89 9.41 4.82
CA GLU A 11 -17.08 7.99 5.12
C GLU A 11 -18.50 7.50 4.83
N GLN A 12 -19.52 8.36 4.96
CA GLN A 12 -20.92 8.01 4.67
C GLN A 12 -21.18 7.71 3.19
N PHE A 13 -20.32 8.20 2.29
CA PHE A 13 -20.44 7.97 0.83
C PHE A 13 -19.53 6.85 0.33
N ILE A 14 -18.68 6.29 1.20
CA ILE A 14 -17.80 5.19 0.82
C ILE A 14 -18.65 3.91 0.71
N PRO A 15 -18.62 3.21 -0.44
CA PRO A 15 -19.33 1.95 -0.59
C PRO A 15 -18.94 0.94 0.48
N GLU A 16 -19.87 0.05 0.80
CA GLU A 16 -19.60 -0.98 1.79
C GLU A 16 -18.47 -1.92 1.31
N ARG A 17 -17.45 -2.07 2.16
CA ARG A 17 -16.32 -2.97 1.91
C ARG A 17 -16.75 -4.41 2.16
N ASP A 18 -16.18 -5.33 1.40
CA ASP A 18 -16.39 -6.76 1.58
C ASP A 18 -15.91 -7.24 2.95
N GLU A 19 -16.52 -8.31 3.44
CA GLU A 19 -16.30 -8.79 4.81
C GLU A 19 -14.84 -9.18 5.06
N GLN A 20 -14.11 -9.64 4.04
CA GLN A 20 -12.69 -9.94 4.15
C GLN A 20 -11.85 -8.69 4.46
N ILE A 21 -12.18 -7.56 3.84
CA ILE A 21 -11.50 -6.28 4.10
C ILE A 21 -11.86 -5.76 5.50
N LYS A 22 -13.14 -5.83 5.89
CA LYS A 22 -13.59 -5.45 7.24
C LYS A 22 -12.92 -6.30 8.32
N GLU A 23 -12.67 -7.58 8.06
CA GLU A 23 -11.92 -8.44 8.97
C GLU A 23 -10.49 -7.93 9.19
N ILE A 24 -9.78 -7.56 8.11
CA ILE A 24 -8.43 -7.01 8.18
C ILE A 24 -8.43 -5.69 8.98
N GLU A 25 -9.41 -4.81 8.74
CA GLU A 25 -9.56 -3.56 9.48
C GLU A 25 -9.82 -3.79 10.99
N ARG A 26 -10.67 -4.76 11.33
CA ARG A 26 -10.91 -5.16 12.72
C ARG A 26 -9.64 -5.71 13.38
N TYR A 27 -8.91 -6.56 12.68
CA TYR A 27 -7.65 -7.13 13.15
C TYR A 27 -6.61 -6.02 13.38
N ALA A 28 -6.43 -5.12 12.42
CA ALA A 28 -5.51 -3.99 12.54
C ALA A 28 -5.85 -3.13 13.77
N LYS A 29 -7.13 -2.80 13.97
CA LYS A 29 -7.61 -2.04 15.12
C LYS A 29 -7.34 -2.74 16.45
N GLN A 30 -7.65 -4.04 16.55
CA GLN A 30 -7.44 -4.82 17.77
C GLN A 30 -5.96 -4.93 18.14
N HIS A 31 -5.09 -5.09 17.14
CA HIS A 31 -3.66 -5.27 17.31
C HIS A 31 -2.84 -3.97 17.21
N HIS A 32 -3.50 -2.81 17.10
CA HIS A 32 -2.88 -1.49 16.96
C HIS A 32 -1.87 -1.43 15.80
N ILE A 33 -2.17 -2.11 14.70
CA ILE A 33 -1.35 -2.11 13.49
C ILE A 33 -1.76 -0.90 12.65
N PRO A 34 -0.82 -0.01 12.29
CA PRO A 34 -1.14 1.12 11.44
C PRO A 34 -1.50 0.61 10.04
N ILE A 35 -2.67 1.04 9.57
CA ILE A 35 -3.13 0.88 8.19
C ILE A 35 -3.61 2.24 7.70
N MET A 36 -3.59 2.44 6.39
CA MET A 36 -4.05 3.67 5.75
C MET A 36 -5.51 3.98 6.12
N GLU A 37 -5.81 5.26 6.39
CA GLU A 37 -7.17 5.69 6.71
C GLU A 37 -8.12 5.46 5.54
N VAL A 38 -9.38 5.12 5.82
CA VAL A 38 -10.37 4.71 4.82
C VAL A 38 -10.55 5.77 3.72
N VAL A 39 -10.67 7.05 4.11
CA VAL A 39 -10.81 8.16 3.15
C VAL A 39 -9.55 8.31 2.28
N GLY A 40 -8.37 8.17 2.88
CA GLY A 40 -7.09 8.28 2.17
C GLY A 40 -6.91 7.16 1.15
N ILE A 41 -7.19 5.92 1.55
CA ILE A 41 -7.07 4.78 0.64
C ILE A 41 -8.10 4.86 -0.50
N GLU A 42 -9.34 5.28 -0.26
CA GLU A 42 -10.30 5.48 -1.35
C GLU A 42 -9.81 6.50 -2.37
N MET A 43 -9.29 7.64 -1.91
CA MET A 43 -8.72 8.67 -2.79
C MET A 43 -7.56 8.14 -3.62
N MET A 44 -6.62 7.41 -2.99
CA MET A 44 -5.53 6.75 -3.69
C MET A 44 -6.04 5.75 -4.73
N LEU A 45 -6.99 4.89 -4.39
CA LEU A 45 -7.54 3.90 -5.32
C LEU A 45 -8.23 4.58 -6.53
N GLN A 46 -8.90 5.72 -6.34
CA GLN A 46 -9.45 6.48 -7.46
C GLN A 46 -8.35 7.02 -8.38
N LEU A 47 -7.26 7.56 -7.80
CA LEU A 47 -6.11 8.02 -8.56
C LEU A 47 -5.49 6.88 -9.38
N LEU A 48 -5.32 5.70 -8.78
CA LEU A 48 -4.77 4.54 -9.47
C LEU A 48 -5.70 4.02 -10.57
N LYS A 49 -7.03 4.05 -10.38
CA LYS A 49 -8.00 3.69 -11.43
C LYS A 49 -7.92 4.61 -12.65
N ILE A 50 -7.62 5.89 -12.43
CA ILE A 50 -7.41 6.86 -13.51
C ILE A 50 -6.08 6.59 -14.21
N ALA A 51 -5.00 6.37 -13.43
CA ALA A 51 -3.66 6.11 -13.96
C ALA A 51 -3.51 4.74 -14.65
N LYS A 52 -4.30 3.74 -14.25
CA LYS A 52 -4.30 2.35 -14.75
C LYS A 52 -2.91 1.70 -14.78
N PRO A 53 -2.15 1.72 -13.67
CA PRO A 53 -0.83 1.09 -13.63
C PRO A 53 -0.93 -0.43 -13.78
N LYS A 54 0.10 -1.03 -14.37
CA LYS A 54 0.29 -2.48 -14.50
C LYS A 54 1.28 -3.01 -13.48
N ARG A 55 2.21 -2.18 -12.98
CA ARG A 55 3.21 -2.55 -11.97
C ARG A 55 3.30 -1.49 -10.89
N ILE A 56 3.06 -1.90 -9.65
CA ILE A 56 3.09 -1.04 -8.47
C ILE A 56 4.16 -1.57 -7.51
N LEU A 57 5.01 -0.68 -7.01
CA LEU A 57 5.86 -0.94 -5.86
C LEU A 57 5.24 -0.28 -4.63
N GLU A 58 5.13 -1.01 -3.53
CA GLU A 58 4.76 -0.49 -2.21
C GLU A 58 5.91 -0.68 -1.23
N ILE A 59 6.24 0.38 -0.49
CA ILE A 59 7.24 0.34 0.57
C ILE A 59 6.51 0.44 1.91
N GLY A 60 6.30 -0.72 2.55
CA GLY A 60 5.56 -0.86 3.80
C GLY A 60 4.25 -1.62 3.62
N ALA A 61 4.31 -2.97 3.65
CA ALA A 61 3.11 -3.78 3.49
C ALA A 61 2.22 -3.79 4.75
N ALA A 62 2.82 -3.63 5.94
CA ALA A 62 2.19 -4.00 7.20
C ALA A 62 1.56 -5.40 7.10
N ILE A 63 0.24 -5.50 7.28
CA ILE A 63 -0.51 -6.75 7.15
C ILE A 63 -1.15 -6.95 5.75
N GLY A 64 -0.67 -6.23 4.75
CA GLY A 64 -1.09 -6.34 3.35
C GLY A 64 -2.36 -5.56 2.98
N TYR A 65 -2.89 -4.72 3.87
CA TYR A 65 -4.19 -4.04 3.67
C TYR A 65 -4.22 -3.22 2.37
N SER A 66 -3.28 -2.29 2.20
CA SER A 66 -3.19 -1.43 1.01
C SER A 66 -2.91 -2.22 -0.26
N ALA A 67 -1.97 -3.16 -0.24
CA ALA A 67 -1.68 -4.05 -1.37
C ALA A 67 -2.92 -4.83 -1.84
N ILE A 68 -3.67 -5.45 -0.92
CA ILE A 68 -4.90 -6.20 -1.23
C ILE A 68 -5.96 -5.27 -1.82
N ARG A 69 -6.13 -4.08 -1.24
CA ARG A 69 -7.08 -3.07 -1.72
C ARG A 69 -6.74 -2.59 -3.13
N MET A 70 -5.45 -2.38 -3.42
CA MET A 70 -4.96 -2.04 -4.76
C MET A 70 -5.20 -3.19 -5.76
N ALA A 71 -4.87 -4.43 -5.38
CA ALA A 71 -5.06 -5.62 -6.23
C ALA A 71 -6.53 -5.83 -6.62
N LYS A 72 -7.44 -5.71 -5.65
CA LYS A 72 -8.89 -5.81 -5.89
C LYS A 72 -9.42 -4.67 -6.77
N ALA A 73 -8.87 -3.46 -6.65
CA ALA A 73 -9.27 -2.31 -7.46
C ALA A 73 -8.71 -2.34 -8.89
N LEU A 74 -7.59 -3.05 -9.11
CA LEU A 74 -6.83 -3.09 -10.37
C LEU A 74 -6.51 -4.55 -10.74
N PRO A 75 -7.46 -5.30 -11.33
CA PRO A 75 -7.30 -6.73 -11.62
C PRO A 75 -6.09 -7.07 -12.51
N ASP A 76 -5.64 -6.14 -13.33
CA ASP A 76 -4.50 -6.35 -14.24
C ASP A 76 -3.16 -5.87 -13.67
N ALA A 77 -3.13 -5.34 -12.44
CA ALA A 77 -1.91 -4.82 -11.83
C ALA A 77 -1.19 -5.92 -11.06
N ASN A 78 0.14 -5.89 -11.16
CA ASN A 78 1.04 -6.65 -10.29
C ASN A 78 1.64 -5.72 -9.25
N ILE A 79 1.70 -6.18 -8.01
CA ILE A 79 2.12 -5.39 -6.86
C ILE A 79 3.31 -6.08 -6.21
N VAL A 80 4.41 -5.37 -6.06
CA VAL A 80 5.53 -5.77 -5.21
C VAL A 80 5.45 -4.93 -3.95
N THR A 81 5.39 -5.55 -2.79
CA THR A 81 5.36 -4.84 -1.50
C THR A 81 6.46 -5.33 -0.57
N ILE A 82 6.99 -4.46 0.27
CA ILE A 82 8.12 -4.76 1.17
C ILE A 82 7.66 -4.68 2.63
N GLU A 83 8.02 -5.69 3.43
CA GLU A 83 7.82 -5.67 4.88
C GLU A 83 9.02 -6.27 5.60
N ARG A 84 9.45 -5.63 6.69
CA ARG A 84 10.64 -6.02 7.45
C ARG A 84 10.33 -6.75 8.75
N ASP A 85 9.13 -6.53 9.29
CA ASP A 85 8.66 -7.19 10.50
C ASP A 85 8.11 -8.57 10.16
N GLN A 86 8.70 -9.63 10.73
CA GLN A 86 8.34 -11.02 10.42
C GLN A 86 6.86 -11.30 10.69
N GLY A 87 6.31 -10.81 11.81
CA GLY A 87 4.93 -11.08 12.18
C GLY A 87 3.93 -10.41 11.24
N ARG A 88 4.22 -9.18 10.82
CA ARG A 88 3.44 -8.46 9.81
C ARG A 88 3.56 -9.10 8.43
N TYR A 89 4.76 -9.48 8.02
CA TYR A 89 5.03 -10.20 6.77
C TYR A 89 4.20 -11.49 6.67
N GLU A 90 4.26 -12.35 7.69
CA GLU A 90 3.49 -13.59 7.73
C GLU A 90 1.97 -13.33 7.70
N ARG A 91 1.53 -12.28 8.40
CA ARG A 91 0.12 -11.87 8.40
C ARG A 91 -0.33 -11.32 7.05
N ALA A 92 0.53 -10.59 6.35
CA ALA A 92 0.28 -10.12 5.00
C ALA A 92 0.12 -11.31 4.04
N LEU A 93 1.03 -12.29 4.07
CA LEU A 93 0.90 -13.51 3.28
C LEU A 93 -0.41 -14.26 3.56
N PHE A 94 -0.79 -14.38 4.83
CA PHE A 94 -2.06 -15.00 5.22
C PHE A 94 -3.26 -14.29 4.58
N TYR A 95 -3.35 -12.96 4.69
CA TYR A 95 -4.48 -12.23 4.14
C TYR A 95 -4.47 -12.21 2.61
N ILE A 96 -3.31 -12.06 1.97
CA ILE A 96 -3.16 -12.11 0.51
C ILE A 96 -3.70 -13.42 -0.05
N ASN A 97 -3.38 -14.55 0.61
CA ASN A 97 -3.92 -15.85 0.24
C ASN A 97 -5.43 -15.91 0.45
N LYS A 98 -5.89 -15.52 1.65
CA LYS A 98 -7.30 -15.53 2.02
C LYS A 98 -8.18 -14.68 1.10
N THR A 99 -7.67 -13.58 0.56
CA THR A 99 -8.40 -12.67 -0.33
C THR A 99 -8.29 -13.04 -1.81
N GLY A 100 -7.59 -14.12 -2.15
CA GLY A 100 -7.44 -14.59 -3.53
C GLY A 100 -6.54 -13.70 -4.40
N THR A 101 -5.65 -12.92 -3.79
CA THR A 101 -4.79 -11.93 -4.48
C THR A 101 -3.34 -12.39 -4.61
N SER A 102 -3.04 -13.66 -4.32
CA SER A 102 -1.67 -14.23 -4.33
C SER A 102 -0.97 -14.13 -5.67
N GLU A 103 -1.71 -14.24 -6.78
CA GLU A 103 -1.12 -14.16 -8.12
C GLU A 103 -0.71 -12.74 -8.52
N GLN A 104 -1.32 -11.73 -7.89
CA GLN A 104 -1.07 -10.31 -8.19
C GLN A 104 -0.04 -9.69 -7.23
N ILE A 105 0.07 -10.18 -5.99
CA ILE A 105 0.86 -9.55 -4.95
C ILE A 105 2.07 -10.41 -4.57
N ARG A 106 3.26 -9.82 -4.70
CA ARG A 106 4.51 -10.38 -4.20
C ARG A 106 4.99 -9.58 -3.00
N VAL A 107 5.14 -10.25 -1.86
CA VAL A 107 5.71 -9.65 -0.65
C VAL A 107 7.19 -10.02 -0.56
N ILE A 108 8.06 -9.02 -0.44
CA ILE A 108 9.49 -9.17 -0.21
C ILE A 108 9.75 -8.94 1.28
N PHE A 109 10.30 -9.96 1.94
CA PHE A 109 10.71 -9.85 3.34
C PHE A 109 12.09 -9.18 3.47
N GLY A 110 12.16 -8.08 4.21
CA GLY A 110 13.42 -7.43 4.56
C GLY A 110 13.29 -5.91 4.73
N ASP A 111 14.36 -5.28 5.19
CA ASP A 111 14.42 -3.81 5.23
C ASP A 111 14.50 -3.27 3.80
N ALA A 112 13.63 -2.32 3.46
CA ALA A 112 13.59 -1.68 2.16
C ALA A 112 14.92 -1.03 1.75
N LEU A 113 15.82 -0.71 2.70
CA LEU A 113 17.17 -0.23 2.38
C LEU A 113 18.13 -1.34 1.91
N ASN A 114 17.78 -2.62 2.13
CA ASN A 114 18.65 -3.76 1.89
C ASN A 114 18.14 -4.72 0.80
N VAL A 115 16.88 -4.61 0.39
CA VAL A 115 16.24 -5.53 -0.59
C VAL A 115 16.12 -4.94 -2.01
N TYR A 116 16.82 -3.84 -2.31
CA TYR A 116 16.72 -3.15 -3.60
C TYR A 116 16.93 -4.08 -4.81
N ASN A 117 17.92 -4.97 -4.74
CA ASN A 117 18.21 -5.90 -5.84
C ASN A 117 17.09 -6.92 -6.07
N ASP A 118 16.32 -7.27 -5.02
CA ASP A 118 15.17 -8.16 -5.16
C ASP A 118 13.97 -7.43 -5.76
N VAL A 119 13.78 -6.17 -5.38
CA VAL A 119 12.75 -5.29 -5.94
C VAL A 119 13.02 -4.97 -7.41
N ALA A 120 14.28 -4.66 -7.75
CA ALA A 120 14.70 -4.27 -9.09
C ALA A 120 14.45 -5.34 -10.17
N LYS A 121 14.31 -6.62 -9.78
CA LYS A 121 13.92 -7.72 -10.69
C LYS A 121 12.52 -7.54 -11.30
N TYR A 122 11.68 -6.71 -10.68
CA TYR A 122 10.29 -6.46 -11.12
C TYR A 122 10.09 -5.09 -11.76
N ALA A 123 11.16 -4.29 -11.80
CA ALA A 123 11.18 -2.98 -12.43
C ALA A 123 11.06 -3.08 -13.96
N PRO A 124 10.71 -1.97 -14.65
CA PRO A 124 10.31 -0.69 -14.06
C PRO A 124 8.88 -0.71 -13.49
N PHE A 125 8.56 0.21 -12.60
CA PHE A 125 7.24 0.38 -11.99
C PHE A 125 6.51 1.58 -12.58
N ASP A 126 5.19 1.48 -12.71
CA ASP A 126 4.35 2.59 -13.16
C ASP A 126 3.99 3.49 -11.97
N VAL A 127 3.91 2.90 -10.77
CA VAL A 127 3.64 3.58 -9.52
C VAL A 127 4.58 3.09 -8.42
N ILE A 128 5.10 4.02 -7.61
CA ILE A 128 5.74 3.71 -6.33
C ILE A 128 4.92 4.37 -5.22
N PHE A 129 4.45 3.57 -4.28
CA PHE A 129 3.74 4.00 -3.08
C PHE A 129 4.66 3.86 -1.86
N ILE A 130 4.92 4.99 -1.18
CA ILE A 130 5.78 5.06 0.00
C ILE A 130 4.90 5.27 1.23
N ASP A 131 4.71 4.20 2.02
CA ASP A 131 3.94 4.18 3.27
C ASP A 131 4.79 3.66 4.44
N ALA A 132 5.94 4.29 4.64
CA ALA A 132 6.95 3.85 5.59
C ALA A 132 7.24 4.89 6.69
N ALA A 133 8.30 4.66 7.47
CA ALA A 133 8.70 5.56 8.54
C ALA A 133 9.26 6.89 7.99
N LYS A 134 8.78 8.00 8.55
CA LYS A 134 9.01 9.39 8.11
C LYS A 134 10.48 9.80 7.94
N GLY A 135 11.37 9.24 8.75
CA GLY A 135 12.81 9.54 8.68
C GLY A 135 13.51 8.99 7.44
N GLN A 136 12.83 8.17 6.62
CA GLN A 136 13.43 7.49 5.49
C GLN A 136 12.77 7.84 4.15
N TYR A 137 11.74 8.69 4.08
CA TYR A 137 11.03 9.00 2.82
C TYR A 137 11.97 9.48 1.72
N GLN A 138 12.84 10.44 2.01
CA GLN A 138 13.80 10.94 1.04
C GLN A 138 14.75 9.83 0.54
N ARG A 139 15.18 8.94 1.44
CA ARG A 139 16.07 7.83 1.09
C ARG A 139 15.34 6.80 0.23
N PHE A 140 14.11 6.44 0.58
CA PHE A 140 13.30 5.53 -0.23
C PHE A 140 12.99 6.13 -1.60
N PHE A 141 12.64 7.41 -1.66
CA PHE A 141 12.46 8.12 -2.92
C PHE A 141 13.73 8.04 -3.78
N GLN A 142 14.87 8.49 -3.27
CA GLN A 142 16.13 8.49 -4.02
C GLN A 142 16.58 7.09 -4.43
N MET A 143 16.30 6.09 -3.60
CA MET A 143 16.68 4.71 -3.87
C MET A 143 15.81 4.06 -4.94
N TYR A 144 14.49 4.29 -4.91
CA TYR A 144 13.54 3.57 -5.75
C TYR A 144 13.03 4.35 -6.96
N GLU A 145 13.16 5.68 -6.99
CA GLU A 145 12.83 6.52 -8.15
C GLU A 145 13.50 6.05 -9.46
N PRO A 146 14.77 5.57 -9.46
CA PRO A 146 15.38 5.02 -10.67
C PRO A 146 14.68 3.76 -11.24
N LEU A 147 13.83 3.10 -10.45
CA LEU A 147 13.03 1.96 -10.90
C LEU A 147 11.68 2.39 -11.47
N LEU A 148 11.34 3.68 -11.46
CA LEU A 148 10.08 4.20 -11.99
C LEU A 148 10.16 4.34 -13.52
N GLN A 149 9.06 4.08 -14.21
CA GLN A 149 8.93 4.39 -15.64
C GLN A 149 8.95 5.90 -15.89
N GLU A 150 9.32 6.27 -17.12
CA GLU A 150 9.08 7.61 -17.63
C GLU A 150 7.58 7.92 -17.58
N ASN A 151 7.21 9.04 -16.93
CA ASN A 151 5.83 9.43 -16.60
C ASN A 151 5.15 8.58 -15.51
N GLY A 152 5.89 7.76 -14.76
CA GLY A 152 5.37 7.07 -13.59
C GLY A 152 5.02 8.02 -12.44
N LEU A 153 4.26 7.52 -11.47
CA LEU A 153 3.78 8.28 -10.32
C LEU A 153 4.42 7.80 -9.02
N ILE A 154 4.86 8.74 -8.19
CA ILE A 154 5.24 8.44 -6.81
C ILE A 154 4.18 9.03 -5.88
N ILE A 155 3.60 8.18 -5.02
CA ILE A 155 2.60 8.55 -4.01
C ILE A 155 3.27 8.36 -2.65
N THR A 156 3.19 9.34 -1.77
CA THR A 156 3.71 9.24 -0.39
C THR A 156 2.59 9.53 0.59
N ASP A 157 2.33 8.60 1.51
CA ASP A 157 1.34 8.80 2.56
C ASP A 157 1.90 9.60 3.74
N ASN A 158 1.02 10.17 4.57
CA ASN A 158 1.35 10.77 5.86
C ASN A 158 2.32 11.98 5.83
N VAL A 159 2.42 12.67 4.69
CA VAL A 159 3.28 13.85 4.49
C VAL A 159 2.87 15.05 5.35
N LEU A 160 1.58 15.18 5.68
CA LEU A 160 1.06 16.28 6.51
C LEU A 160 1.20 16.05 8.03
N PHE A 161 1.58 14.85 8.49
CA PHE A 161 1.59 14.50 9.92
C PHE A 161 0.31 14.96 10.67
N LYS A 162 0.35 15.04 12.01
CA LYS A 162 -0.74 15.58 12.83
C LYS A 162 -0.88 17.13 12.69
N GLY A 163 -0.28 17.73 11.66
CA GLY A 163 -0.20 19.19 11.44
C GLY A 163 0.73 19.51 10.29
#